data_AF-A0AAW0FVH9-F1
#
_entry.id   AF-A0AAW0FVH9-F1
#
_cell.length_a   1.000
_cell.length_b   1.000
_cell.length_c   1.000
_cell.angle_alpha   90.00
_cell.angle_beta   90.00
_cell.angle_gamma   90.00
#
_symmetry.space_group_name_H-M   'P 1'
#
loop_
_entity.id
_entity.type
_entity.pdbx_description
1 polymer ?
#
loop_
_entity_poly.entity_id
_entity_poly.type
_entity_poly.pdbx_seq_one_letter_code
_entity_poly.pdbx_strand_id
1 'polypeptide(L)'
;MPFIQMENISFFLSTCEIIRIPHDEIFQTVDLFERKDPYQIIITLISFSRKAHDLSPTNFPTLIGPKIVKVKPTIPKKPIGLSSKYN
;
A
#
# COMPACT_ATOMS: atom_id res chain seq x y z
N MET A 1 -1.37 7.82 29.23
CA MET A 1 -0.40 6.76 29.57
C MET A 1 0.23 6.23 28.28
N PRO A 2 1.57 6.25 28.15
CA PRO A 2 2.28 5.77 26.96
C PRO A 2 1.88 4.36 26.51
N PHE A 3 1.76 3.43 27.46
CA PHE A 3 1.36 2.04 27.21
C PHE A 3 0.04 1.93 26.42
N ILE A 4 -1.01 2.62 26.88
CA ILE A 4 -2.34 2.58 26.24
C ILE A 4 -2.29 3.14 24.81
N GLN A 5 -1.48 4.18 24.58
CA GLN A 5 -1.33 4.75 23.23
C GLN A 5 -0.63 3.77 22.29
N MET A 6 0.46 3.15 22.74
CA MET A 6 1.18 2.14 21.96
C MET A 6 0.35 0.88 21.70
N GLU A 7 -0.46 0.45 22.68
CA GLU A 7 -1.39 -0.67 22.54
C GLU A 7 -2.50 -0.38 21.52
N ASN A 8 -3.10 0.82 21.56
CA ASN A 8 -4.09 1.23 20.55
C ASN A 8 -3.52 1.23 19.13
N ILE A 9 -2.27 1.66 18.96
CA ILE A 9 -1.57 1.59 17.67
C ILE A 9 -1.38 0.12 17.26
N SER A 10 -0.95 -0.75 18.19
CA SER A 10 -0.75 -2.16 17.90
C SER A 10 -2.02 -2.87 17.41
N PHE A 11 -3.21 -2.53 17.95
CA PHE A 11 -4.48 -3.08 17.47
C PHE A 11 -4.78 -2.73 16.01
N PHE A 12 -4.47 -1.50 15.60
CA PHE A 12 -4.60 -1.08 14.21
C PHE A 12 -3.64 -1.86 13.30
N LEU A 13 -2.39 -2.03 13.72
CA LEU A 13 -1.38 -2.79 12.97
C LEU A 13 -1.77 -4.27 12.80
N SER A 14 -2.26 -4.91 13.85
CA SER A 14 -2.77 -6.29 13.78
C SER A 14 -3.94 -6.41 12.79
N THR A 15 -4.81 -5.40 12.73
CA THR A 15 -5.90 -5.36 11.74
C THR A 15 -5.37 -5.27 10.31
N CYS A 16 -4.32 -4.47 10.09
CA CYS A 16 -3.64 -4.33 8.79
C CYS A 16 -3.08 -5.68 8.30
N GLU A 17 -2.49 -6.47 9.19
CA GLU A 17 -1.99 -7.81 8.88
C GLU A 17 -3.13 -8.78 8.52
N ILE A 18 -4.24 -8.75 9.25
CA ILE A 18 -5.41 -9.59 9.00
C ILE A 18 -6.00 -9.33 7.60
N ILE A 19 -6.10 -8.06 7.19
CA ILE A 19 -6.58 -7.69 5.86
C ILE A 19 -5.52 -7.83 4.75
N ARG A 20 -4.36 -8.43 5.07
CA ARG A 20 -3.28 -8.76 4.13
C ARG A 20 -2.66 -7.53 3.45
N ILE A 21 -2.44 -6.45 4.20
CA ILE A 21 -1.55 -5.37 3.72
C ILE A 21 -0.12 -5.93 3.64
N PRO A 22 0.65 -5.62 2.56
CA PRO A 22 2.06 -5.97 2.47
C PRO A 22 2.86 -5.45 3.68
N HIS A 23 3.68 -6.29 4.31
CA HIS A 23 4.43 -5.92 5.53
C HIS A 23 5.39 -4.75 5.34
N ASP A 24 5.93 -4.57 4.14
CA ASP A 24 6.77 -3.44 3.74
C ASP A 24 6.01 -2.10 3.70
N GLU A 25 4.69 -2.14 3.57
CA GLU A 25 3.81 -0.97 3.60
C GLU A 25 3.21 -0.72 5.00
N ILE A 26 3.47 -1.57 6.00
CA ILE A 26 2.97 -1.41 7.38
C ILE A 26 4.00 -0.63 8.21
N PHE A 27 3.56 0.36 8.99
CA PHE A 27 4.43 1.12 9.90
C PHE A 27 4.62 0.40 11.26
N GLN A 28 5.65 0.77 12.01
CA GLN A 28 5.90 0.29 13.37
C GLN A 28 5.39 1.28 14.42
N THR A 29 5.03 0.81 15.62
CA THR A 29 4.48 1.67 16.68
C THR A 29 5.32 2.93 16.96
N VAL A 30 6.65 2.83 16.90
CA VAL A 30 7.57 3.95 17.09
C VAL A 30 7.49 5.02 15.99
N ASP A 31 7.12 4.64 14.77
CA ASP A 31 7.00 5.55 13.63
C ASP A 31 5.93 6.61 13.90
N LEU A 32 4.81 6.20 14.51
CA LEU A 32 3.72 7.08 14.92
C LEU A 32 3.91 7.64 16.33
N PHE A 33 4.24 6.81 17.31
CA PHE A 33 4.31 7.20 18.72
C PHE A 33 5.44 8.21 18.98
N GLU A 34 6.63 7.97 18.43
CA GLU A 34 7.79 8.86 18.56
C GLU A 34 8.00 9.76 17.33
N ARG A 35 7.12 9.69 16.33
CA ARG A 35 7.21 10.43 15.06
C ARG A 35 8.52 10.17 14.31
N LYS A 36 9.03 8.94 14.33
CA LYS A 36 10.28 8.58 13.64
C LYS A 36 10.14 8.61 12.12
N ASP A 37 9.01 8.13 11.60
CA ASP A 37 8.74 8.09 10.16
C ASP A 37 7.25 8.34 9.85
N PRO A 38 6.84 9.62 9.73
CA PRO A 38 5.48 9.95 9.33
C PRO A 38 5.13 9.53 7.90
N TYR A 39 6.13 9.35 7.03
CA TYR A 39 5.91 8.99 5.64
C TYR A 39 5.43 7.53 5.52
N GLN A 40 6.02 6.62 6.31
CA GLN A 40 5.56 5.22 6.37
C GLN A 40 4.08 5.12 6.80
N ILE A 41 3.62 5.98 7.71
CA ILE A 41 2.21 6.03 8.13
C ILE A 41 1.29 6.38 6.95
N ILE A 42 1.69 7.35 6.12
CA ILE A 42 0.94 7.75 4.94
C ILE A 42 0.86 6.59 3.94
N ILE A 43 1.98 5.88 3.73
CA ILE A 43 2.01 4.67 2.88
C ILE A 43 1.01 3.64 3.40
N THR A 44 1.06 3.31 4.69
CA THR A 44 0.14 2.33 5.29
C THR A 44 -1.32 2.73 5.10
N LEU A 45 -1.66 4.01 5.27
CA LEU A 45 -3.04 4.49 5.08
C LEU A 45 -3.52 4.38 3.62
N ILE A 46 -2.66 4.67 2.66
CA ILE A 46 -2.95 4.48 1.23
C ILE A 46 -3.19 2.98 0.95
N SER A 47 -2.33 2.11 1.46
CA SER A 47 -2.47 0.66 1.30
C SER A 47 -3.71 0.10 1.97
N PHE A 48 -4.01 0.58 3.17
CA PHE A 48 -5.22 0.23 3.91
C PHE A 48 -6.48 0.61 3.14
N SER A 49 -6.55 1.83 2.59
CA SER A 49 -7.69 2.27 1.79
C SER A 49 -7.93 1.36 0.58
N ARG A 50 -6.86 0.97 -0.13
CA ARG A 50 -6.94 0.03 -1.26
C ARG A 50 -7.48 -1.34 -0.83
N LYS A 51 -7.00 -1.88 0.29
CA LYS A 51 -7.44 -3.18 0.81
C LYS A 51 -8.85 -3.18 1.38
N ALA A 52 -9.24 -2.10 2.05
CA ALA A 52 -10.61 -1.92 2.54
C ALA A 52 -11.62 -1.86 1.38
N HIS A 53 -11.30 -1.11 0.32
CA HIS A 53 -12.13 -1.07 -0.89
C HIS A 53 -12.20 -2.42 -1.60
N ASP A 54 -11.07 -3.14 -1.73
CA ASP A 54 -11.07 -4.50 -2.31
C ASP A 54 -11.99 -5.46 -1.53
N LEU A 55 -12.03 -5.35 -0.20
CA LEU A 55 -12.84 -6.21 0.68
C LEU A 55 -14.33 -5.83 0.69
N SER A 56 -14.64 -4.53 0.77
CA SER A 56 -16.02 -4.04 0.78
C SER A 56 -16.15 -2.75 -0.03
N PRO A 57 -16.31 -2.86 -1.37
CA PRO A 57 -16.42 -1.69 -2.25
C PRO A 57 -17.64 -0.83 -1.95
N THR A 58 -18.72 -1.42 -1.41
CA THR A 58 -19.96 -0.72 -1.05
C THR A 58 -19.78 0.19 0.16
N ASN A 59 -19.01 -0.25 1.14
CA ASN A 59 -18.79 0.48 2.38
C ASN A 59 -17.64 1.49 2.24
N PHE A 60 -16.66 1.17 1.40
CA PHE A 60 -15.49 2.01 1.14
C PHE A 60 -15.42 2.38 -0.34
N PRO A 61 -16.33 3.19 -0.90
CA PRO A 61 -16.41 3.43 -2.34
C PRO A 61 -15.25 4.26 -2.91
N THR A 62 -14.57 5.04 -2.06
CA THR A 62 -13.48 5.92 -2.45
C THR A 62 -12.11 5.37 -2.04
N LEU A 63 -11.11 5.65 -2.87
CA LEU A 63 -9.72 5.25 -2.64
C LEU A 63 -8.86 6.48 -2.33
N ILE A 64 -7.93 6.32 -1.40
CA ILE A 64 -6.85 7.27 -1.16
C ILE A 64 -5.65 6.86 -2.03
N GLY A 65 -5.13 7.80 -2.81
CA GLY A 65 -3.94 7.59 -3.64
C GLY A 65 -4.20 6.95 -5.00
N PRO A 66 -3.12 6.56 -5.72
CA PRO A 66 -3.21 6.09 -7.09
C PRO A 66 -3.86 4.70 -7.18
N LYS A 67 -4.72 4.50 -8.17
CA LYS A 67 -5.32 3.21 -8.49
C LYS A 67 -4.26 2.27 -9.08
N ILE A 68 -4.06 1.10 -8.46
CA ILE A 68 -3.13 0.09 -8.99
C ILE A 68 -3.67 -0.38 -10.34
N VAL A 69 -2.86 -0.21 -11.39
CA VAL A 69 -3.19 -0.67 -12.73
C VAL A 69 -2.97 -2.19 -12.79
N LYS A 70 -4.05 -2.96 -12.95
CA LYS A 70 -3.99 -4.43 -13.11
C LYS A 70 -3.69 -4.85 -14.56
N VAL A 71 -3.83 -3.93 -15.51
CA VAL A 71 -3.65 -4.19 -16.94
C VAL A 71 -2.18 -3.98 -17.30
N LYS A 72 -1.54 -4.99 -17.93
CA LYS A 72 -0.18 -4.82 -18.45
C LYS A 72 -0.17 -3.65 -19.44
N PRO A 73 0.79 -2.72 -19.34
CA PRO A 73 0.90 -1.65 -20.32
C PRO A 73 1.10 -2.25 -21.71
N THR A 74 0.49 -1.64 -22.72
CA THR A 74 0.71 -2.05 -24.11
C THR A 74 2.16 -1.77 -24.49
N ILE A 75 2.97 -2.83 -24.58
CA ILE A 75 4.37 -2.72 -24.97
C ILE A 75 4.41 -2.46 -26.48
N PRO A 76 4.94 -1.32 -26.96
CA PRO A 76 5.09 -1.09 -28.39
C PRO A 76 6.01 -2.14 -28.99
N LYS A 77 5.68 -2.64 -30.20
CA LYS A 77 6.52 -3.63 -30.89
C LYS A 77 7.87 -3.01 -31.24
N LYS A 78 8.96 -3.74 -30.97
CA LYS A 78 10.33 -3.31 -31.29
C LYS A 78 10.42 -2.92 -32.78
N PRO A 79 10.97 -1.74 -33.11
CA PRO A 79 11.20 -1.35 -34.50
C PRO A 79 12.03 -2.41 -35.24
N ILE A 80 11.67 -2.70 -36.49
CA ILE A 80 12.26 -3.77 -37.31
C ILE A 80 13.79 -3.63 -37.42
N GLY A 81 14.30 -2.41 -37.62
CA GLY A 81 15.73 -2.14 -37.79
C GLY A 81 16.59 -2.33 -36.53
N LEU A 82 15.97 -2.53 -35.37
CA LEU A 82 16.68 -2.86 -34.12
C LEU A 82 16.56 -4.35 -33.78
N SER A 83 15.85 -5.15 -34.59
CA SER A 83 15.72 -6.58 -34.37
C SER A 83 17.00 -7.30 -34.80
N SER A 84 17.58 -8.12 -33.91
CA SER A 84 18.80 -8.90 -34.14
C SER A 84 18.69 -9.91 -35.30
N LYS A 85 17.51 -10.05 -35.91
CA LYS A 85 17.29 -10.95 -37.06
C LYS A 85 17.89 -10.43 -38.37
N TYR A 86 18.39 -9.20 -38.40
CA TYR A 86 18.91 -8.54 -39.61
C TYR A 86 20.38 -8.09 -39.49
N ASN A 87 21.12 -8.58 -38.48
CA ASN A 87 22.58 -8.44 -38.36
C ASN A 87 23.22 -9.82 -38.41
#